data_AF-A0A7L4ER95-F1
#
_entry.id   AF-A0A7L4ER95-F1
#
_cell.length_a   1.000
_cell.length_b   1.000
_cell.length_c   1.000
_cell.angle_alpha   90.00
_cell.angle_beta   90.00
_cell.angle_gamma   90.00
#
_symmetry.space_group_name_H-M   'P 1'
#
loop_
_entity.id
_entity.type
_entity.pdbx_description
1 polymer ?
#
loop_
_entity_poly.entity_id
_entity_poly.type
_entity_poly.pdbx_seq_one_letter_code
_entity_poly.pdbx_strand_id
1 'polypeptide(L)'
;AGHRRDDLLVGAPLYMARRSDGQRSELGRLYLYLGRGPQPLAGPPQTLTGTHPYGRFAAAIASLGDLDKDGFGGNSAAGRGEDVSPVPRRGETEAGERGWVPTSLLSPPDVAVGAPQGGDSGSGQVFIFRGQSEGLAPVPTQRLSSPFPGPAAFGFALRGATDLDGNGYADLLVGAYGAAKVAVYQGLPVVVAQTQLSVPDGLNPEILDCVLPDSSVHVSW
;
A
#
# COMPACT_ATOMS: atom_id res chain seq x y z
N ALA A 1 -3.49 28.43 -1.65
CA ALA A 1 -4.05 27.28 -2.38
C ALA A 1 -2.90 26.47 -2.97
N GLY A 2 -2.37 25.51 -2.21
CA GLY A 2 -1.31 24.63 -2.67
C GLY A 2 -1.94 23.48 -3.44
N HIS A 3 -1.88 23.52 -4.77
CA HIS A 3 -2.37 22.43 -5.60
C HIS A 3 -1.52 21.18 -5.37
N ARG A 4 -2.15 20.08 -4.95
CA ARG A 4 -1.60 18.72 -5.04
C ARG A 4 -1.10 18.53 -6.49
N ARG A 5 0.18 18.19 -6.68
CA ARG A 5 0.73 17.87 -8.00
C ARG A 5 0.75 16.35 -8.15
N ASP A 6 0.39 15.89 -9.34
CA ASP A 6 0.36 14.46 -9.64
C ASP A 6 1.76 13.87 -9.65
N ASP A 7 1.89 12.66 -9.12
CA ASP A 7 3.10 11.85 -9.22
C ASP A 7 3.12 11.10 -10.57
N LEU A 8 4.32 10.85 -11.10
CA LEU A 8 4.51 10.16 -12.38
C LEU A 8 5.09 8.76 -12.17
N LEU A 9 4.43 7.77 -12.77
CA LEU A 9 4.89 6.38 -12.82
C LEU A 9 5.27 6.00 -14.25
N VAL A 10 6.45 5.39 -14.42
CA VAL A 10 6.96 4.95 -15.72
C VAL A 10 7.36 3.48 -15.62
N GLY A 11 6.80 2.65 -16.50
CA GLY A 11 7.16 1.25 -16.65
C GLY A 11 8.23 1.05 -17.72
N ALA A 12 9.22 0.21 -17.41
CA ALA A 12 10.25 -0.25 -18.33
C ALA A 12 10.29 -1.80 -18.28
N PRO A 13 9.32 -2.49 -18.90
CA PRO A 13 9.18 -3.95 -18.79
C PRO A 13 10.36 -4.74 -19.36
N LEU A 14 11.12 -4.16 -20.29
CA LEU A 14 12.31 -4.77 -20.90
C LEU A 14 13.61 -4.39 -20.17
N TYR A 15 13.53 -3.77 -18.99
CA TYR A 15 14.71 -3.37 -18.24
C TYR A 15 15.55 -4.60 -17.85
N MET A 16 16.85 -4.52 -18.16
CA MET A 16 17.84 -5.53 -17.86
C MET A 16 18.58 -5.16 -16.56
N ALA A 17 18.50 -6.02 -15.55
CA ALA A 17 19.25 -5.87 -14.31
C ALA A 17 20.40 -6.88 -14.25
N ARG A 18 21.48 -6.51 -13.54
CA ARG A 18 22.51 -7.48 -13.15
C ARG A 18 22.04 -8.27 -11.93
N ARG A 19 22.14 -9.59 -12.01
CA ARG A 19 21.92 -10.49 -10.88
C ARG A 19 23.20 -10.68 -10.06
N SER A 20 23.06 -11.33 -8.90
CA SER A 20 24.17 -11.65 -7.99
C SER A 20 25.22 -12.56 -8.61
N ASP A 21 24.84 -13.36 -9.61
CA ASP A 21 25.73 -14.20 -10.44
C ASP A 21 26.50 -13.41 -11.52
N GLY A 22 26.31 -12.08 -11.60
CA GLY A 22 26.92 -11.22 -12.59
C GLY A 22 26.24 -11.25 -13.97
N GLN A 23 25.28 -12.14 -14.20
CA GLN A 23 24.54 -12.22 -15.45
C GLN A 23 23.51 -11.10 -15.55
N ARG A 24 23.24 -10.66 -16.78
CA ARG A 24 22.15 -9.73 -17.06
C ARG A 24 20.89 -10.51 -17.38
N SER A 25 19.78 -10.07 -16.81
CA SER A 25 18.48 -10.67 -17.08
C SER A 25 17.40 -9.61 -17.16
N GLU A 26 16.43 -9.83 -18.05
CA GLU A 26 15.27 -8.98 -18.19
C GLU A 26 14.40 -9.19 -16.95
N LEU A 27 14.25 -8.15 -16.13
CA LEU A 27 13.42 -8.20 -14.93
C LEU A 27 12.23 -7.24 -15.01
N GLY A 28 12.36 -6.18 -15.81
CA GLY A 28 11.43 -5.06 -15.80
C GLY A 28 11.67 -4.15 -14.59
N ARG A 29 11.30 -2.86 -14.75
CA ARG A 29 11.47 -1.85 -13.71
C ARG A 29 10.34 -0.83 -13.75
N LEU A 30 9.88 -0.43 -12.57
CA LEU A 30 9.00 0.71 -12.34
C LEU A 30 9.82 1.87 -11.81
N TYR A 31 9.55 3.07 -12.31
CA TYR A 31 10.10 4.33 -11.83
C TYR A 31 8.97 5.20 -11.30
N LEU A 32 9.12 5.73 -10.09
CA LEU A 32 8.23 6.71 -9.49
C LEU A 32 8.96 8.04 -9.35
N TYR A 33 8.40 9.08 -9.93
CA TYR A 33 8.86 10.45 -9.78
C TYR A 33 7.83 11.24 -8.98
N LEU A 34 8.23 11.66 -7.79
CA LEU A 34 7.36 12.40 -6.89
C LEU A 34 7.25 13.87 -7.31
N GLY A 35 6.03 14.39 -7.37
CA GLY A 35 5.69 15.76 -7.75
C GLY A 35 5.97 16.81 -6.66
N ARG A 36 7.06 16.66 -5.90
CA ARG A 36 7.37 17.52 -4.73
C ARG A 36 8.14 18.78 -5.14
N GLY A 37 7.63 19.95 -4.73
CA GLY A 37 8.35 21.22 -4.83
C GLY A 37 8.12 22.00 -6.15
N PRO A 38 8.83 23.13 -6.32
CA PRO A 38 8.60 24.07 -7.43
C PRO A 38 8.97 23.47 -8.79
N GLN A 39 9.92 22.54 -8.83
CA GLN A 39 10.41 21.89 -10.04
C GLN A 39 10.02 20.39 -10.01
N PRO A 40 8.94 19.99 -10.70
CA PRO A 40 8.52 18.59 -10.76
C PRO A 40 9.65 17.73 -11.33
N LEU A 41 9.76 16.48 -10.85
CA LEU A 41 10.63 15.45 -11.44
C LEU A 41 12.15 15.72 -11.33
N ALA A 42 12.59 16.68 -10.51
CA ALA A 42 14.01 17.05 -10.38
C ALA A 42 14.85 16.09 -9.50
N GLY A 43 14.20 15.33 -8.61
CA GLY A 43 14.86 14.33 -7.76
C GLY A 43 15.06 12.98 -8.45
N PRO A 44 15.98 12.13 -7.95
CA PRO A 44 16.11 10.77 -8.46
C PRO A 44 14.80 9.98 -8.22
N PRO A 45 14.34 9.17 -9.20
CA PRO A 45 13.13 8.39 -9.02
C PRO A 45 13.34 7.27 -8.02
N GLN A 46 12.29 6.93 -7.27
CA GLN A 46 12.23 5.63 -6.61
C GLN A 46 12.10 4.54 -7.68
N THR A 47 12.81 3.43 -7.53
CA THR A 47 12.75 2.32 -8.49
C THR A 47 12.37 1.01 -7.84
N LEU A 48 11.44 0.29 -8.44
CA LEU A 48 11.08 -1.08 -8.08
C LEU A 48 11.42 -2.00 -9.25
N THR A 49 12.12 -3.10 -9.00
CA THR A 49 12.57 -4.03 -10.06
C THR A 49 11.85 -5.36 -9.90
N GLY A 50 11.44 -5.97 -11.02
CA GLY A 50 10.81 -7.27 -11.01
C GLY A 50 11.74 -8.37 -10.47
N THR A 51 11.17 -9.45 -9.97
CA THR A 51 11.94 -10.58 -9.41
C THR A 51 12.08 -11.74 -10.38
N HIS A 52 11.12 -11.92 -11.29
CA HIS A 52 11.08 -13.03 -12.24
C HIS A 52 11.74 -12.64 -13.57
N PRO A 53 12.70 -13.43 -14.07
CA PRO A 53 13.26 -13.20 -15.40
C PRO A 53 12.20 -13.31 -16.49
N TYR A 54 12.26 -12.41 -17.47
CA TYR A 54 11.32 -12.32 -18.59
C TYR A 54 9.85 -12.11 -18.17
N GLY A 55 9.60 -11.77 -16.90
CA GLY A 55 8.26 -11.56 -16.38
C GLY A 55 7.60 -10.26 -16.86
N ARG A 56 8.37 -9.36 -17.48
CA ARG A 56 7.95 -8.04 -17.96
C ARG A 56 7.27 -7.21 -16.89
N PHE A 57 7.89 -7.12 -15.72
CA PHE A 57 7.38 -6.31 -14.61
C PHE A 57 7.19 -4.85 -15.03
N ALA A 58 6.07 -4.26 -14.60
CA ALA A 58 5.61 -2.93 -15.00
C ALA A 58 5.28 -2.80 -16.50
N ALA A 59 4.77 -3.88 -17.11
CA ALA A 59 4.15 -3.82 -18.44
C ALA A 59 2.79 -3.12 -18.42
N ALA A 60 2.08 -3.19 -17.29
CA ALA A 60 0.86 -2.44 -17.03
C ALA A 60 0.92 -1.86 -15.62
N ILE A 61 0.34 -0.67 -15.45
CA ILE A 61 0.28 0.05 -14.17
C ILE A 61 -1.14 0.62 -14.06
N ALA A 62 -1.78 0.45 -12.92
CA ALA A 62 -3.06 1.07 -12.61
C ALA A 62 -3.02 1.69 -11.21
N SER A 63 -3.55 2.91 -11.10
CA SER A 63 -3.87 3.50 -9.80
C SER A 63 -5.06 2.76 -9.18
N LEU A 64 -4.98 2.49 -7.89
CA LEU A 64 -6.04 1.89 -7.08
C LEU A 64 -6.72 2.90 -6.16
N GLY A 65 -6.17 4.11 -6.04
CA GLY A 65 -6.59 5.09 -5.05
C GLY A 65 -6.03 4.73 -3.67
N ASP A 66 -6.87 4.85 -2.65
CA ASP A 66 -6.57 4.43 -1.27
C ASP A 66 -7.32 3.10 -1.03
N LEU A 67 -6.62 1.98 -1.22
CA LEU A 67 -7.24 0.65 -1.23
C LEU A 67 -7.53 0.15 0.19
N ASP A 68 -6.67 0.46 1.15
CA ASP A 68 -6.82 0.07 2.57
C ASP A 68 -7.38 1.18 3.47
N LYS A 69 -7.69 2.36 2.91
CA LYS A 69 -8.23 3.54 3.60
C LYS A 69 -7.30 4.05 4.70
N ASP A 70 -6.00 3.94 4.48
CA ASP A 70 -4.97 4.39 5.42
C ASP A 70 -4.67 5.90 5.28
N GLY A 71 -5.32 6.57 4.33
CA GLY A 71 -5.21 8.00 4.05
C GLY A 71 -4.20 8.34 2.98
N PHE A 72 -3.48 7.37 2.40
CA PHE A 72 -2.54 7.57 1.30
C PHE A 72 -3.25 7.36 -0.04
N GLY A 73 -3.11 8.29 -0.99
CA GLY A 73 -3.76 8.16 -2.31
C GLY A 73 -5.22 8.59 -2.43
N GLY A 74 -5.86 8.98 -1.32
CA GLY A 74 -7.26 9.39 -1.31
C GLY A 74 -7.50 10.70 -2.07
N ASN A 75 -8.48 10.72 -2.98
CA ASN A 75 -9.06 11.95 -3.50
C ASN A 75 -10.05 12.49 -2.46
N SER A 76 -9.96 13.78 -2.10
CA SER A 76 -10.79 14.43 -1.07
C SER A 76 -12.29 14.57 -1.41
N ALA A 77 -12.88 13.61 -2.13
CA ALA A 77 -14.30 13.59 -2.50
C ALA A 77 -15.13 12.58 -1.69
N ALA A 78 -14.51 11.70 -0.89
CA ALA A 78 -15.22 10.82 0.04
C ALA A 78 -15.22 11.41 1.45
N GLY A 79 -16.34 12.00 1.87
CA GLY A 79 -16.65 12.25 3.28
C GLY A 79 -16.19 13.59 3.85
N ARG A 80 -16.99 14.65 3.65
CA ARG A 80 -17.22 15.60 4.75
C ARG A 80 -18.04 14.85 5.80
N GLY A 81 -17.38 14.27 6.79
CA GLY A 81 -18.04 13.56 7.86
C GLY A 81 -17.00 13.08 8.86
N GLU A 82 -16.78 13.93 9.87
CA GLU A 82 -16.26 13.58 11.20
C GLU A 82 -14.87 12.90 11.25
N ASP A 83 -13.83 13.67 11.61
CA ASP A 83 -13.12 13.37 12.86
C ASP A 83 -12.29 14.54 13.40
N VAL A 84 -12.25 14.55 14.71
CA VAL A 84 -11.87 15.48 15.78
C VAL A 84 -10.58 16.28 15.59
N SER A 85 -10.71 17.61 15.61
CA SER A 85 -9.59 18.51 15.93
C SER A 85 -9.22 18.34 17.42
N PRO A 86 -7.94 18.21 17.79
CA PRO A 86 -7.54 18.22 19.19
C PRO A 86 -7.81 19.61 19.80
N VAL A 87 -8.41 19.65 20.98
CA VAL A 87 -8.59 20.88 21.76
C VAL A 87 -7.19 21.43 22.13
N PRO A 88 -6.83 22.67 21.76
CA PRO A 88 -5.54 23.21 22.13
C PRO A 88 -5.49 23.44 23.65
N ARG A 89 -4.44 22.96 24.31
CA ARG A 89 -4.17 23.29 25.70
C ARG A 89 -3.86 24.79 25.80
N ARG A 90 -4.44 25.48 26.79
CA ARG A 90 -4.21 26.92 27.04
C ARG A 90 -2.71 27.22 27.06
N GLY A 91 -2.23 28.00 26.09
CA GLY A 91 -0.89 28.63 26.17
C GLY A 91 -0.12 28.80 24.86
N GLU A 92 -0.54 28.21 23.74
CA GLU A 92 0.21 28.34 22.48
C GLU A 92 -0.30 29.51 21.63
N THR A 93 0.54 30.52 21.45
CA THR A 93 0.25 31.71 20.65
C THR A 93 0.31 31.38 19.16
N GLU A 94 -0.75 31.74 18.43
CA GLU A 94 -0.92 31.60 16.99
C GLU A 94 0.23 32.25 16.21
N ALA A 95 1.14 31.43 15.68
CA ALA A 95 2.08 31.82 14.66
C ALA A 95 1.55 31.41 13.28
N GLY A 96 0.95 32.37 12.57
CA GLY A 96 0.66 32.41 11.13
C GLY A 96 0.59 31.08 10.38
N GLU A 97 -0.61 30.51 10.29
CA GLU A 97 -0.91 29.33 9.48
C GLU A 97 -0.74 29.60 7.97
N ARG A 98 0.46 29.35 7.45
CA ARG A 98 0.58 28.90 6.06
C ARG A 98 0.06 27.46 6.04
N GLY A 99 -1.20 27.30 5.61
CA GLY A 99 -1.99 26.07 5.65
C GLY A 99 -1.16 24.78 5.60
N TRP A 100 -1.10 24.12 6.75
CA TRP A 100 -0.51 22.79 6.89
C TRP A 100 -1.36 21.81 6.09
N VAL A 101 -0.78 21.24 5.04
CA VAL A 101 -1.42 20.16 4.29
C VAL A 101 -0.92 18.85 4.92
N PRO A 102 -1.79 18.01 5.51
CA PRO A 102 -1.39 16.71 6.03
C PRO A 102 -0.52 15.92 5.05
N THR A 103 0.55 15.28 5.51
CA THR A 103 1.48 14.49 4.69
C THR A 103 0.79 13.35 3.94
N SER A 104 -0.32 12.81 4.49
CA SER A 104 -1.20 11.83 3.83
C SER A 104 -1.81 12.38 2.53
N LEU A 105 -2.11 13.68 2.46
CA LEU A 105 -2.66 14.32 1.27
C LEU A 105 -1.64 14.57 0.16
N LEU A 106 -0.34 14.36 0.39
CA LEU A 106 0.75 14.54 -0.59
C LEU A 106 1.43 13.23 -0.98
N SER A 107 0.78 12.11 -0.68
CA SER A 107 1.35 10.79 -0.90
C SER A 107 0.76 10.10 -2.13
N PRO A 108 1.55 9.28 -2.83
CA PRO A 108 1.07 8.59 -4.02
C PRO A 108 -0.05 7.61 -3.67
N PRO A 109 -0.94 7.31 -4.63
CA PRO A 109 -1.91 6.25 -4.47
C PRO A 109 -1.28 4.87 -4.43
N ASP A 110 -2.06 3.92 -3.94
CA ASP A 110 -1.79 2.51 -4.13
C ASP A 110 -1.82 2.17 -5.61
N VAL A 111 -0.95 1.24 -6.01
CA VAL A 111 -0.80 0.88 -7.42
C VAL A 111 -0.79 -0.62 -7.63
N ALA A 112 -1.46 -1.06 -8.69
CA ALA A 112 -1.33 -2.40 -9.23
C ALA A 112 -0.31 -2.37 -10.38
N VAL A 113 0.64 -3.31 -10.37
CA VAL A 113 1.70 -3.43 -11.36
C VAL A 113 1.68 -4.83 -11.94
N GLY A 114 1.52 -4.92 -13.26
CA GLY A 114 1.44 -6.17 -14.00
C GLY A 114 2.81 -6.72 -14.41
N ALA A 115 2.94 -8.03 -14.33
CA ALA A 115 4.03 -8.82 -14.90
C ALA A 115 3.42 -10.01 -15.67
N PRO A 116 3.00 -9.79 -16.93
CA PRO A 116 2.13 -10.73 -17.65
C PRO A 116 2.75 -12.11 -17.93
N GLN A 117 4.07 -12.23 -17.83
CA GLN A 117 4.81 -13.48 -17.97
C GLN A 117 5.49 -13.90 -16.65
N GLY A 118 5.18 -13.21 -15.56
CA GLY A 118 5.74 -13.49 -14.23
C GLY A 118 5.12 -14.72 -13.57
N GLY A 119 5.72 -15.12 -12.45
CA GLY A 119 5.35 -16.29 -11.66
C GLY A 119 5.95 -17.60 -12.20
N ASP A 120 5.94 -18.63 -11.36
CA ASP A 120 6.63 -19.90 -11.64
C ASP A 120 6.07 -20.62 -12.89
N SER A 121 4.78 -20.44 -13.18
CA SER A 121 4.13 -21.00 -14.38
C SER A 121 4.25 -20.12 -15.62
N GLY A 122 4.75 -18.88 -15.50
CA GLY A 122 4.74 -17.88 -16.57
C GLY A 122 3.34 -17.41 -17.01
N SER A 123 2.30 -17.74 -16.24
CA SER A 123 0.90 -17.39 -16.56
C SER A 123 0.58 -15.91 -16.31
N GLY A 124 1.44 -15.21 -15.56
CA GLY A 124 1.31 -13.80 -15.22
C GLY A 124 0.97 -13.55 -13.76
N GLN A 125 1.41 -12.40 -13.26
CA GLN A 125 1.20 -11.93 -11.90
C GLN A 125 0.87 -10.44 -11.87
N VAL A 126 0.16 -10.01 -10.83
CA VAL A 126 -0.07 -8.60 -10.50
C VAL A 126 0.40 -8.35 -9.06
N PHE A 127 1.11 -7.24 -8.86
CA PHE A 127 1.65 -6.83 -7.57
C PHE A 127 0.94 -5.57 -7.10
N ILE A 128 0.51 -5.55 -5.84
CA ILE A 128 -0.08 -4.38 -5.20
C ILE A 128 1.01 -3.71 -4.35
N PHE A 129 1.31 -2.46 -4.65
CA PHE A 129 2.23 -1.64 -3.88
C PHE A 129 1.44 -0.53 -3.22
N ARG A 130 1.54 -0.47 -1.88
CA ARG A 130 0.88 0.57 -1.09
C ARG A 130 1.64 1.89 -1.17
N GLY A 131 0.92 3.00 -1.20
CA GLY A 131 1.45 4.34 -0.99
C GLY A 131 1.99 4.52 0.43
N GLN A 132 2.96 5.41 0.58
CA GLN A 132 3.49 5.83 1.88
C GLN A 132 4.02 7.26 1.79
N SER A 133 4.39 7.84 2.92
CA SER A 133 4.84 9.23 3.03
C SER A 133 6.07 9.56 2.20
N GLU A 134 6.84 8.57 1.75
CA GLU A 134 8.07 8.73 0.96
C GLU A 134 8.01 8.10 -0.44
N GLY A 135 6.83 7.66 -0.90
CA GLY A 135 6.68 7.02 -2.20
C GLY A 135 5.82 5.77 -2.10
N LEU A 136 6.22 4.71 -2.81
CA LEU A 136 5.60 3.39 -2.70
C LEU A 136 6.36 2.52 -1.70
N ALA A 137 5.67 1.60 -1.04
CA ALA A 137 6.32 0.56 -0.24
C ALA A 137 7.27 -0.28 -1.14
N PRO A 138 8.50 -0.58 -0.71
CA PRO A 138 9.46 -1.32 -1.52
C PRO A 138 9.10 -2.80 -1.72
N VAL A 139 8.26 -3.34 -0.83
CA VAL A 139 7.75 -4.71 -0.86
C VAL A 139 6.26 -4.64 -1.17
N PRO A 140 5.75 -5.44 -2.14
CA PRO A 140 4.32 -5.45 -2.43
C PRO A 140 3.54 -6.02 -1.25
N THR A 141 2.43 -5.37 -0.90
CA THR A 141 1.52 -5.81 0.18
C THR A 141 0.73 -7.04 -0.22
N GLN A 142 0.47 -7.21 -1.53
CA GLN A 142 -0.24 -8.36 -2.06
C GLN A 142 0.31 -8.76 -3.43
N ARG A 143 0.25 -10.07 -3.71
CA ARG A 143 0.59 -10.65 -5.01
C ARG A 143 -0.56 -11.52 -5.49
N LEU A 144 -1.07 -11.21 -6.67
CA LEU A 144 -2.13 -11.96 -7.34
C LEU A 144 -1.50 -12.80 -8.45
N SER A 145 -1.59 -14.12 -8.33
CA SER A 145 -1.16 -15.04 -9.39
C SER A 145 -2.33 -15.34 -10.32
N SER A 146 -2.04 -15.55 -11.62
CA SER A 146 -3.04 -15.97 -12.60
C SER A 146 -3.85 -17.16 -12.09
N PRO A 147 -5.19 -17.05 -11.99
CA PRO A 147 -6.06 -18.20 -11.72
C PRO A 147 -6.34 -19.04 -12.98
N PHE A 148 -5.82 -18.61 -14.14
CA PHE A 148 -6.09 -19.24 -15.43
C PHE A 148 -4.90 -20.11 -15.88
N PRO A 149 -5.16 -21.28 -16.48
CA PRO A 149 -4.12 -22.17 -16.96
C PRO A 149 -3.41 -21.61 -18.19
N GLY A 150 -2.19 -22.08 -18.43
CA GLY A 150 -1.38 -21.71 -19.61
C GLY A 150 -0.80 -20.29 -19.54
N PRO A 151 -0.19 -19.81 -20.64
CA PRO A 151 0.36 -18.45 -20.74
C PRO A 151 -0.79 -17.43 -20.88
N ALA A 152 -1.51 -17.18 -19.80
CA ALA A 152 -2.73 -16.37 -19.78
C ALA A 152 -2.48 -14.88 -20.05
N ALA A 153 -1.21 -14.43 -19.95
CA ALA A 153 -0.84 -13.01 -19.97
C ALA A 153 -1.61 -12.20 -18.92
N PHE A 154 -1.84 -12.80 -17.74
CA PHE A 154 -2.58 -12.20 -16.65
C PHE A 154 -1.84 -10.97 -16.11
N GLY A 155 -2.52 -9.82 -16.07
CA GLY A 155 -1.91 -8.55 -15.67
C GLY A 155 -1.40 -7.71 -16.84
N PHE A 156 -1.69 -8.08 -18.09
CA PHE A 156 -1.35 -7.27 -19.26
C PHE A 156 -2.21 -5.99 -19.37
N ALA A 157 -3.43 -6.02 -18.85
CA ALA A 157 -4.30 -4.86 -18.75
C ALA A 157 -4.86 -4.79 -17.33
N LEU A 158 -4.84 -3.60 -16.73
CA LEU A 158 -5.27 -3.36 -15.36
C LEU A 158 -6.20 -2.15 -15.32
N ARG A 159 -7.22 -2.20 -14.49
CA ARG A 159 -8.06 -1.04 -14.16
C ARG A 159 -8.54 -1.15 -12.71
N GLY A 160 -8.27 -0.13 -11.91
CA GLY A 160 -8.79 -0.04 -10.55
C GLY A 160 -9.38 1.33 -10.23
N ALA A 161 -9.36 1.69 -8.94
CA ALA A 161 -9.87 2.96 -8.40
C ALA A 161 -11.38 3.16 -8.63
N THR A 162 -12.16 2.09 -8.71
CA THR A 162 -13.62 2.15 -8.85
C THR A 162 -14.23 1.03 -8.02
N ASP A 163 -15.19 1.39 -7.19
CA ASP A 163 -16.03 0.45 -6.44
C ASP A 163 -17.16 -0.04 -7.35
N LEU A 164 -17.21 -1.35 -7.62
CA LEU A 164 -18.20 -1.99 -8.50
C LEU A 164 -19.36 -2.61 -7.73
N ASP A 165 -19.20 -2.89 -6.43
CA ASP A 165 -20.20 -3.57 -5.61
C ASP A 165 -20.88 -2.68 -4.56
N GLY A 166 -20.41 -1.44 -4.40
CA GLY A 166 -20.99 -0.43 -3.52
C GLY A 166 -20.57 -0.58 -2.06
N ASN A 167 -19.52 -1.35 -1.75
CA ASN A 167 -19.04 -1.55 -0.39
C ASN A 167 -18.13 -0.40 0.13
N GLY A 168 -17.82 0.55 -0.75
CA GLY A 168 -17.00 1.73 -0.46
C GLY A 168 -15.49 1.51 -0.58
N TYR A 169 -15.03 0.36 -1.05
CA TYR A 169 -13.62 0.05 -1.33
C TYR A 169 -13.41 -0.13 -2.84
N ALA A 170 -12.27 0.31 -3.35
CA ALA A 170 -11.99 0.20 -4.78
C ALA A 170 -11.71 -1.26 -5.18
N ASP A 171 -12.24 -1.66 -6.33
CA ASP A 171 -12.00 -2.97 -6.93
C ASP A 171 -10.92 -2.91 -8.00
N LEU A 172 -10.44 -4.08 -8.43
CA LEU A 172 -9.43 -4.25 -9.46
C LEU A 172 -9.87 -5.24 -10.54
N LEU A 173 -9.89 -4.78 -11.79
CA LEU A 173 -10.03 -5.60 -12.98
C LEU A 173 -8.66 -5.98 -13.55
N VAL A 174 -8.48 -7.26 -13.84
CA VAL A 174 -7.25 -7.80 -14.42
C VAL A 174 -7.56 -8.57 -15.71
N GLY A 175 -7.03 -8.08 -16.83
CA GLY A 175 -7.11 -8.75 -18.12
C GLY A 175 -6.11 -9.91 -18.23
N ALA A 176 -6.57 -10.99 -18.85
CA ALA A 176 -5.77 -12.17 -19.19
C ALA A 176 -6.12 -12.63 -20.61
N TYR A 177 -5.66 -11.88 -21.61
CA TYR A 177 -6.08 -12.08 -22.99
C TYR A 177 -5.66 -13.45 -23.55
N GLY A 178 -4.56 -14.03 -23.07
CA GLY A 178 -4.10 -15.36 -23.47
C GLY A 178 -5.07 -16.47 -23.03
N ALA A 179 -5.88 -16.21 -22.01
CA ALA A 179 -6.94 -17.10 -21.55
C ALA A 179 -8.35 -16.64 -22.00
N ALA A 180 -8.45 -15.57 -22.79
CA ALA A 180 -9.71 -14.91 -23.17
C ALA A 180 -10.63 -14.59 -21.96
N LYS A 181 -10.03 -14.15 -20.84
CA LYS A 181 -10.74 -13.90 -19.58
C LYS A 181 -10.35 -12.56 -18.95
N VAL A 182 -11.23 -12.08 -18.08
CA VAL A 182 -11.01 -10.97 -17.17
C VAL A 182 -11.31 -11.48 -15.76
N ALA A 183 -10.42 -11.19 -14.81
CA ALA A 183 -10.66 -11.43 -13.39
C ALA A 183 -11.07 -10.12 -12.72
N VAL A 184 -11.98 -10.21 -11.76
CA VAL A 184 -12.41 -9.11 -10.90
C VAL A 184 -12.00 -9.44 -9.48
N TYR A 185 -11.28 -8.53 -8.83
CA TYR A 185 -10.88 -8.63 -7.43
C TYR A 185 -11.59 -7.54 -6.66
N GLN A 186 -12.41 -7.93 -5.68
CA GLN A 186 -13.18 -7.01 -4.87
C GLN A 186 -12.35 -6.49 -3.70
N GLY A 187 -12.42 -5.19 -3.44
CA GLY A 187 -11.88 -4.57 -2.23
C GLY A 187 -12.69 -5.01 -1.01
N LEU A 188 -12.02 -5.26 0.12
CA LEU A 188 -12.68 -5.70 1.35
C LEU A 188 -12.49 -4.68 2.48
N PRO A 189 -13.47 -4.55 3.39
CA PRO A 189 -13.32 -3.70 4.57
C PRO A 189 -12.10 -4.05 5.43
N VAL A 190 -11.31 -3.03 5.76
CA VAL A 190 -10.14 -3.13 6.64
C VAL A 190 -10.54 -2.74 8.05
N VAL A 191 -10.27 -3.63 9.02
CA VAL A 191 -10.56 -3.40 10.44
C VAL A 191 -9.25 -3.20 11.20
N VAL A 192 -9.11 -2.04 11.84
CA VAL A 192 -7.95 -1.71 12.69
C VAL A 192 -8.29 -2.01 14.15
N ALA A 193 -7.61 -2.98 14.75
CA ALA A 193 -7.76 -3.31 16.16
C ALA A 193 -6.65 -2.65 16.99
N GLN A 194 -7.03 -1.93 18.05
CA GLN A 194 -6.10 -1.35 19.02
C GLN A 194 -6.23 -2.11 20.34
N THR A 195 -5.11 -2.56 20.89
CA THR A 195 -5.08 -3.33 22.14
C THR A 195 -4.18 -2.64 23.15
N GLN A 196 -4.65 -2.51 24.39
CA GLN A 196 -3.85 -2.02 25.50
C GLN A 196 -3.88 -3.07 26.61
N LEU A 197 -2.69 -3.48 27.06
CA LEU A 197 -2.52 -4.32 28.23
C LEU A 197 -1.80 -3.50 29.29
N SER A 198 -2.41 -3.40 30.47
CA SER A 198 -1.80 -2.78 31.64
C SER A 198 -1.56 -3.87 32.68
N VAL A 199 -0.31 -4.00 33.09
CA VAL A 199 0.14 -4.86 34.19
C VAL A 199 1.00 -4.02 35.14
N PRO A 200 1.08 -4.38 36.43
CA PRO A 200 1.99 -3.72 37.35
C PRO A 200 3.46 -3.85 36.90
N ASP A 201 4.27 -2.82 37.14
CA ASP A 201 5.70 -2.80 36.77
C ASP A 201 6.54 -3.78 37.62
N GLY A 202 6.00 -4.24 38.74
CA GLY A 202 6.62 -5.22 39.61
C GLY A 202 5.62 -5.77 40.63
N LEU A 203 5.77 -7.05 40.96
CA LEU A 203 4.97 -7.71 41.99
C LEU A 203 5.79 -7.75 43.28
N ASN A 204 5.20 -7.31 44.39
CA ASN A 204 5.84 -7.43 45.68
C ASN A 204 5.41 -8.75 46.36
N PRO A 205 6.32 -9.74 46.53
CA PRO A 205 5.96 -11.03 47.14
C PRO A 205 5.62 -10.91 48.63
N GLU A 206 5.93 -9.79 49.28
CA GLU A 206 5.56 -9.53 50.67
C GLU A 206 4.10 -9.06 50.81
N ILE A 207 3.47 -8.62 49.73
CA ILE A 207 2.07 -8.16 49.71
C ILE A 207 1.21 -9.32 49.19
N LEU A 208 0.43 -9.96 50.08
CA LEU A 208 -0.39 -11.14 49.78
C LEU A 208 -1.89 -10.82 49.86
N ASP A 209 -2.33 -9.87 49.04
CA ASP A 209 -3.68 -9.29 49.10
C ASP A 209 -4.78 -10.16 48.44
N CYS A 210 -4.40 -11.28 47.80
CA CYS A 210 -5.35 -12.19 47.15
C CYS A 210 -5.39 -13.56 47.84
N VAL A 211 -6.54 -14.24 47.82
CA VAL A 211 -6.71 -15.61 48.33
C VAL A 211 -7.05 -16.55 47.19
N LEU A 212 -6.34 -17.67 47.10
CA LEU A 212 -6.58 -18.71 46.10
C LEU A 212 -7.96 -19.36 46.31
N PRO A 213 -8.78 -19.53 45.24
CA PRO A 213 -10.05 -20.24 45.34
C PRO A 213 -9.89 -21.64 45.96
N ASP A 214 -10.87 -22.05 46.77
CA ASP A 214 -10.90 -23.34 47.49
C ASP A 214 -9.73 -23.58 48.48
N SER A 215 -9.04 -22.51 48.89
CA SER A 215 -7.96 -22.58 49.87
C SER A 215 -7.98 -21.37 50.82
N SER A 216 -7.19 -21.43 51.88
CA SER A 216 -6.89 -20.29 52.75
C SER A 216 -5.49 -19.71 52.49
N VAL A 217 -4.93 -19.95 51.30
CA VAL A 217 -3.58 -19.53 50.94
C VAL A 217 -3.61 -18.13 50.34
N HIS A 218 -2.85 -17.22 50.95
CA HIS A 218 -2.67 -15.84 50.48
C HIS A 218 -1.52 -15.76 49.46
N VAL A 219 -1.71 -14.99 48.37
CA VAL A 219 -0.78 -14.84 47.25
C VAL A 219 -0.62 -13.38 46.82
N SER A 220 0.54 -13.04 46.26
CA SER A 220 0.81 -11.72 45.67
C SER A 220 0.26 -11.64 44.25
N TRP A 221 -0.25 -10.46 43.86
CA TRP A 221 -0.74 -10.17 42.51
C TRP A 221 -0.06 -8.97 41.89
#